data_AF-A0AAW0Z752-F1
#
_entry.id   AF-A0AAW0Z752-F1
#
_cell.length_a   1.000
_cell.length_b   1.000
_cell.length_c   1.000
_cell.angle_alpha   90.00
_cell.angle_beta   90.00
_cell.angle_gamma   90.00
#
_symmetry.space_group_name_H-M   'P 1'
#
loop_
_entity.id
_entity.type
_entity.pdbx_description
1 polymer ?
#
loop_
_entity_poly.entity_id
_entity_poly.type
_entity_poly.pdbx_seq_one_letter_code
_entity_poly.pdbx_strand_id
1 'polypeptide(L)'
;MCGGDKDTFRWAFRALGLEFGVSPRWMSALGIANGFDNGRFCGHSVLQYDLVTPTGFSRPPPLFVHSNLLKHLGGSGLGKGSLFKQIRRMSDDYSSNPSLNYAHSFVYTGGGRGMCLDLDWHDNAPLEVKDELWVETVNVDEVEGAVFDGFEDAWFDEGGRIGGW
;
A
#
# COMPACT_ATOMS: atom_id res chain seq x y z
N MET A 1 -0.98 12.11 15.55
CA MET A 1 -0.22 12.03 14.28
C MET A 1 1.12 12.70 14.51
N CYS A 2 2.20 11.93 14.58
CA CYS A 2 3.57 12.47 14.57
C CYS A 2 4.35 11.72 13.48
N GLY A 3 4.30 12.25 12.26
CA GLY A 3 5.16 11.83 11.16
C GLY A 3 6.10 12.98 10.90
N GLY A 4 7.28 12.97 11.52
CA GLY A 4 8.08 14.19 11.73
C GLY A 4 8.34 15.04 10.47
N ASP A 5 8.64 14.40 9.34
CA ASP A 5 8.79 15.08 8.04
C ASP A 5 7.46 15.64 7.52
N LYS A 6 6.39 14.84 7.57
CA LYS A 6 5.04 15.23 7.12
C LYS A 6 4.49 16.39 7.95
N ASP A 7 4.70 16.39 9.25
CA ASP A 7 4.27 17.50 10.12
C ASP A 7 5.07 18.78 9.83
N THR A 8 6.35 18.65 9.49
CA THR A 8 7.17 19.79 9.04
C THR A 8 6.59 20.43 7.77
N PHE A 9 6.20 19.64 6.76
CA PHE A 9 5.53 20.17 5.57
C PHE A 9 4.18 20.83 5.89
N ARG A 10 3.37 20.21 6.76
CA ARG A 10 2.10 20.80 7.19
C ARG A 10 2.29 22.17 7.84
N TRP A 11 3.27 22.30 8.72
CA TRP A 11 3.60 23.57 9.36
C TRP A 11 4.16 24.60 8.37
N ALA A 12 4.98 24.18 7.42
CA ALA A 12 5.50 25.07 6.37
C ALA A 12 4.37 25.62 5.49
N PHE A 13 3.46 24.77 5.01
CA PHE A 13 2.30 25.21 4.23
C PHE A 13 1.43 26.18 5.01
N ARG A 14 1.16 25.88 6.29
CA ARG A 14 0.43 26.78 7.18
C ARG A 14 1.12 28.13 7.35
N ALA A 15 2.44 28.15 7.53
CA ALA A 15 3.21 29.39 7.66
C ALA A 15 3.19 30.25 6.40
N LEU A 16 3.11 29.61 5.22
CA LEU A 16 2.99 30.28 3.92
C LEU A 16 1.56 30.64 3.55
N GLY A 17 0.56 30.28 4.38
CA GLY A 17 -0.86 30.47 4.05
C GLY A 17 -1.34 29.62 2.87
N LEU A 18 -0.62 28.53 2.57
CA LEU A 18 -0.96 27.59 1.50
C LEU A 18 -1.84 26.46 2.01
N GLU A 19 -2.72 25.97 1.15
CA GLU A 19 -3.54 24.80 1.44
C GLU A 19 -2.68 23.53 1.39
N PHE A 20 -2.71 22.74 2.46
CA PHE A 20 -2.01 21.47 2.52
C PHE A 20 -2.91 20.35 1.98
N GLY A 21 -2.53 19.79 0.83
CA GLY A 21 -3.23 18.64 0.25
C GLY A 21 -3.06 17.40 1.13
N VAL A 22 -4.17 16.91 1.70
CA VAL A 22 -4.20 15.64 2.43
C VAL A 22 -4.58 14.54 1.44
N SER A 23 -3.82 13.45 1.42
CA SER A 23 -4.19 12.26 0.65
C SER A 23 -5.57 11.78 1.12
N PRO A 24 -6.59 11.75 0.24
CA PRO A 24 -7.97 11.44 0.62
C PRO A 24 -8.13 9.99 1.09
N ARG A 25 -7.22 9.11 0.64
CA ARG A 25 -7.15 7.71 1.03
C ARG A 25 -5.87 7.43 1.80
N TRP A 26 -5.97 6.51 2.74
CA TRP A 26 -4.85 6.02 3.49
C TRP A 26 -4.01 5.05 2.67
N MET A 27 -2.77 4.81 3.09
CA MET A 27 -1.81 4.02 2.33
C MET A 27 -2.23 2.54 2.34
N SER A 28 -1.92 1.84 1.26
CA SER A 28 -2.14 0.39 1.15
C SER A 28 -0.84 -0.33 0.84
N ALA A 29 -0.77 -1.64 1.07
CA ALA A 29 0.35 -2.45 0.65
C ALA A 29 0.06 -3.11 -0.69
N LEU A 30 1.01 -3.08 -1.63
CA LEU A 30 0.97 -3.81 -2.90
C LEU A 30 2.00 -4.92 -2.88
N GLY A 31 1.59 -6.11 -3.29
CA GLY A 31 2.40 -7.30 -3.18
C GLY A 31 1.82 -8.52 -3.87
N ILE A 32 2.12 -9.67 -3.28
CA ILE A 32 1.83 -11.00 -3.82
C ILE A 32 1.41 -11.94 -2.69
N ALA A 33 0.77 -13.07 -3.02
CA ALA A 33 0.61 -14.16 -2.07
C ALA A 33 1.93 -14.94 -1.92
N ASN A 34 2.39 -15.15 -0.69
CA ASN A 34 3.61 -15.92 -0.45
C ASN A 34 3.32 -17.43 -0.39
N GLY A 35 3.59 -18.14 -1.49
CA GLY A 35 3.44 -19.60 -1.56
C GLY A 35 4.32 -20.39 -0.57
N PHE A 36 5.39 -19.80 -0.05
CA PHE A 36 6.24 -20.43 0.98
C PHE A 36 5.69 -20.27 2.41
N ASP A 37 4.61 -19.51 2.59
CA ASP A 37 4.01 -19.18 3.88
C ASP A 37 2.48 -19.27 3.79
N ASN A 38 1.98 -20.43 3.31
CA ASN A 38 0.55 -20.74 3.19
C ASN A 38 -0.28 -19.68 2.46
N GLY A 39 0.30 -18.99 1.49
CA GLY A 39 -0.38 -17.94 0.73
C GLY A 39 -0.58 -16.63 1.49
N ARG A 40 0.08 -16.44 2.63
CA ARG A 40 0.06 -15.18 3.38
C ARG A 40 0.43 -14.01 2.47
N PHE A 41 -0.31 -12.91 2.56
CA PHE A 41 -0.02 -11.70 1.80
C PHE A 41 1.38 -11.17 2.13
N CYS A 42 2.20 -10.96 1.11
CA CYS A 42 3.53 -10.37 1.22
C CYS A 42 3.60 -9.09 0.37
N GLY A 43 3.38 -7.96 1.01
CA GLY A 43 3.59 -6.63 0.42
C GLY A 43 5.06 -6.36 0.18
N HIS A 44 5.39 -5.78 -0.97
CA HIS A 44 6.74 -5.28 -1.24
C HIS A 44 6.77 -3.79 -1.57
N SER A 45 5.59 -3.19 -1.70
CA SER A 45 5.42 -1.80 -2.08
C SER A 45 4.28 -1.16 -1.30
N VAL A 46 4.32 0.17 -1.19
CA VAL A 46 3.25 0.98 -0.63
C VAL A 46 2.56 1.72 -1.76
N LEU A 47 1.22 1.76 -1.72
CA LEU A 47 0.39 2.53 -2.62
C LEU A 47 -0.01 3.86 -1.99
N GLN A 48 0.10 4.90 -2.81
CA GLN A 48 -0.47 6.21 -2.55
C GLN A 48 -1.47 6.52 -3.66
N TYR A 49 -2.53 7.22 -3.28
CA TYR A 49 -3.69 7.47 -4.11
C TYR A 49 -3.69 8.92 -4.60
N ASP A 50 -4.41 9.15 -5.69
CA ASP A 50 -4.64 10.48 -6.22
C ASP A 50 -5.35 11.38 -5.19
N LEU A 51 -5.19 12.69 -5.33
CA LEU A 51 -5.85 13.70 -4.51
C LEU A 51 -7.30 13.94 -4.95
N VAL A 52 -7.63 13.61 -6.19
CA VAL A 52 -8.96 13.80 -6.79
C VAL A 52 -9.53 12.48 -7.26
N THR A 53 -10.86 12.41 -7.37
CA THR A 53 -11.54 11.30 -8.05
C THR A 53 -11.77 11.69 -9.51
N PRO A 54 -11.06 11.07 -10.48
CA PRO A 54 -11.28 11.36 -11.90
C PRO A 54 -12.67 10.91 -12.37
N THR A 55 -13.14 11.46 -13.49
CA THR A 55 -14.40 11.00 -14.10
C THR A 55 -14.32 9.52 -14.46
N GLY A 56 -15.36 8.75 -14.11
CA GLY A 56 -15.39 7.30 -14.33
C GLY A 56 -14.73 6.49 -13.22
N PHE A 57 -14.31 7.13 -12.12
CA PHE A 57 -13.87 6.45 -10.91
C PHE A 57 -14.86 6.68 -9.75
N SER A 58 -15.06 5.65 -8.94
CA SER A 58 -15.86 5.71 -7.71
C SER A 58 -15.09 6.35 -6.54
N ARG A 59 -13.75 6.32 -6.59
CA ARG A 59 -12.84 6.83 -5.56
C ARG A 59 -11.47 7.20 -6.16
N PRO A 60 -10.64 8.00 -5.48
CA PRO A 60 -9.31 8.35 -5.98
C PRO A 60 -8.46 7.10 -6.27
N PRO A 61 -7.99 6.88 -7.51
CA PRO A 61 -7.26 5.67 -7.87
C PRO A 61 -5.82 5.69 -7.32
N PRO A 62 -5.15 4.53 -7.26
CA PRO A 62 -3.70 4.48 -7.06
C PRO A 62 -2.98 5.39 -8.05
N LEU A 63 -2.04 6.20 -7.57
CA LEU A 63 -1.25 7.13 -8.40
C LEU A 63 0.25 6.84 -8.32
N PHE A 64 0.73 6.39 -7.16
CA PHE A 64 2.16 6.15 -6.94
C PHE A 64 2.42 4.84 -6.20
N VAL A 65 3.45 4.13 -6.67
CA VAL A 65 3.95 2.88 -6.07
C VAL A 65 5.34 3.15 -5.50
N HIS A 66 5.49 3.03 -4.18
CA HIS A 66 6.78 3.11 -3.52
C HIS A 66 7.30 1.68 -3.27
N SER A 67 8.35 1.25 -3.99
CA SER A 67 8.81 -0.15 -4.00
C SER A 67 9.92 -0.47 -3.00
N ASN A 68 9.61 -0.35 -1.71
CA ASN A 68 10.60 -0.26 -0.63
C ASN A 68 11.30 -1.59 -0.35
N LEU A 69 10.58 -2.70 -0.45
CA LEU A 69 11.03 -4.01 0.00
C LEU A 69 11.39 -4.96 -1.13
N LEU A 70 11.25 -4.57 -2.40
CA LEU A 70 11.64 -5.41 -3.55
C LEU A 70 13.12 -5.83 -3.49
N LYS A 71 14.00 -4.94 -2.99
CA LYS A 71 15.43 -5.25 -2.74
C LYS A 71 15.68 -6.28 -1.64
N HIS A 72 14.71 -6.48 -0.75
CA HIS A 72 14.77 -7.41 0.37
C HIS A 72 14.03 -8.73 0.09
N LEU A 73 13.42 -8.88 -1.09
CA LEU A 73 12.82 -10.13 -1.50
C LEU A 73 13.87 -11.14 -1.94
N GLY A 74 13.67 -12.40 -1.57
CA GLY A 74 14.35 -13.53 -2.18
C GLY A 74 13.83 -13.74 -3.60
N GLY A 75 14.71 -13.77 -4.60
CA GLY A 75 14.35 -13.87 -6.01
C GLY A 75 13.82 -15.25 -6.47
N SER A 76 13.82 -16.26 -5.59
CA SER A 76 13.37 -17.60 -5.96
C SER A 76 11.89 -17.61 -6.38
N GLY A 77 11.64 -18.03 -7.62
CA GLY A 77 10.30 -18.09 -8.21
C GLY A 77 9.65 -16.73 -8.47
N LEU A 78 10.41 -15.63 -8.42
CA LEU A 78 9.94 -14.30 -8.83
C LEU A 78 10.61 -13.88 -10.13
N GLY A 79 9.84 -13.20 -10.96
CA GLY A 79 10.25 -12.65 -12.24
C GLY A 79 9.16 -11.78 -12.85
N LYS A 80 9.35 -11.39 -14.11
CA LYS A 80 8.34 -10.64 -14.87
C LYS A 80 7.04 -11.43 -14.94
N GLY A 81 5.94 -10.79 -14.58
CA GLY A 81 4.59 -11.37 -14.53
C GLY A 81 4.19 -11.92 -13.17
N SER A 82 5.02 -11.82 -12.14
CA SER A 82 4.77 -12.41 -10.81
C SER A 82 4.67 -11.40 -9.66
N LEU A 83 4.95 -10.12 -9.91
CA LEU A 83 4.90 -9.04 -8.92
C LEU A 83 3.59 -8.24 -9.01
N PHE A 84 3.36 -7.37 -8.03
CA PHE A 84 2.28 -6.37 -8.05
C PHE A 84 0.90 -6.99 -8.35
N LYS A 85 0.52 -8.07 -7.67
CA LYS A 85 -0.72 -8.84 -7.96
C LYS A 85 -1.88 -8.53 -7.02
N GLN A 86 -1.57 -8.14 -5.78
CA GLN A 86 -2.57 -7.98 -4.73
C GLN A 86 -2.36 -6.70 -3.95
N ILE A 87 -3.46 -6.05 -3.59
CA ILE A 87 -3.49 -4.88 -2.73
C ILE A 87 -4.11 -5.27 -1.40
N ARG A 88 -3.41 -4.99 -0.30
CA ARG A 88 -3.95 -5.11 1.05
C ARG A 88 -4.23 -3.75 1.64
N ARG A 89 -5.48 -3.51 2.03
CA ARG A 89 -5.98 -2.20 2.49
C ARG A 89 -7.10 -2.37 3.53
N MET A 90 -7.47 -1.27 4.18
CA MET A 90 -8.67 -1.21 5.01
C MET A 90 -9.92 -1.08 4.12
N SER A 91 -11.03 -1.69 4.54
CA SER A 91 -12.31 -1.68 3.81
C SER A 91 -12.87 -0.27 3.62
N ASP A 92 -12.74 0.56 4.67
CA ASP A 92 -12.85 2.02 4.57
C ASP A 92 -11.45 2.63 4.77
N ASP A 93 -10.85 3.05 3.67
CA ASP A 93 -9.53 3.66 3.66
C ASP A 93 -9.57 5.19 3.49
N TYR A 94 -10.71 5.86 3.67
CA TYR A 94 -10.72 7.32 3.65
C TYR A 94 -9.95 7.89 4.83
N SER A 95 -8.99 8.79 4.58
CA SER A 95 -8.10 9.35 5.61
C SER A 95 -8.82 10.12 6.71
N SER A 96 -10.08 10.51 6.46
CA SER A 96 -10.97 11.14 7.43
C SER A 96 -11.54 10.17 8.46
N ASN A 97 -11.49 8.87 8.22
CA ASN A 97 -12.01 7.87 9.14
C ASN A 97 -11.09 7.76 10.39
N PRO A 98 -11.57 8.08 11.59
CA PRO A 98 -10.75 8.08 12.81
C PRO A 98 -10.35 6.67 13.26
N SER A 99 -11.05 5.62 12.84
CA SER A 99 -10.70 4.22 13.15
C SER A 99 -9.33 3.84 12.62
N LEU A 100 -8.88 4.47 11.53
CA LEU A 100 -7.56 4.28 10.94
C LEU A 100 -6.41 4.69 11.89
N ASN A 101 -6.67 5.41 12.97
CA ASN A 101 -5.66 5.64 14.00
C ASN A 101 -5.21 4.33 14.70
N TYR A 102 -6.04 3.28 14.66
CA TYR A 102 -5.71 1.99 15.24
C TYR A 102 -5.05 1.03 14.27
N ALA A 103 -5.02 1.34 12.99
CA ALA A 103 -4.42 0.44 12.03
C ALA A 103 -2.95 0.77 11.82
N HIS A 104 -2.18 -0.24 11.43
CA HIS A 104 -0.76 -0.11 11.29
C HIS A 104 -0.26 -0.95 10.12
N SER A 105 0.81 -0.46 9.49
CA SER A 105 1.61 -1.25 8.56
C SER A 105 2.84 -1.77 9.30
N PHE A 106 3.16 -3.05 9.15
CA PHE A 106 4.30 -3.66 9.80
C PHE A 106 5.08 -4.53 8.82
N VAL A 107 6.37 -4.71 9.10
CA VAL A 107 7.24 -5.56 8.29
C VAL A 107 7.52 -6.84 9.06
N TYR A 108 7.38 -7.97 8.38
CA TYR A 108 7.72 -9.29 8.89
C TYR A 108 8.66 -10.01 7.91
N THR A 109 9.38 -11.01 8.39
CA THR A 109 10.21 -11.87 7.53
C THR A 109 9.39 -13.08 7.11
N GLY A 110 8.97 -13.13 5.84
CA GLY A 110 8.26 -14.26 5.27
C GLY A 110 9.20 -15.42 4.96
N GLY A 111 8.77 -16.64 5.30
CA GLY A 111 9.51 -17.86 5.00
C GLY A 111 9.84 -17.94 3.49
N GLY A 112 11.11 -18.15 3.15
CA GLY A 112 11.58 -18.26 1.76
C GLY A 112 11.45 -17.00 0.88
N ARG A 113 10.81 -15.94 1.37
CA ARG A 113 10.44 -14.75 0.56
C ARG A 113 11.20 -13.49 0.93
N GLY A 114 11.70 -13.38 2.17
CA GLY A 114 12.41 -12.19 2.65
C GLY A 114 11.49 -11.24 3.42
N MET A 115 11.72 -9.93 3.33
CA MET A 115 10.92 -8.94 4.08
C MET A 115 9.62 -8.62 3.35
N CYS A 116 8.51 -8.75 4.07
CA CYS A 116 7.16 -8.53 3.60
C CYS A 116 6.49 -7.44 4.44
N LEU A 117 5.85 -6.48 3.78
CA LEU A 117 4.98 -5.48 4.37
C LEU A 117 3.56 -6.05 4.47
N ASP A 118 2.96 -5.94 5.63
CA ASP A 118 1.55 -6.27 5.85
C ASP A 118 0.85 -5.08 6.51
N LEU A 119 -0.47 -5.15 6.54
CA LEU A 119 -1.33 -4.15 7.13
C LEU A 119 -2.41 -4.86 7.95
N ASP A 120 -2.59 -4.39 9.18
CA ASP A 120 -3.57 -4.95 10.11
C ASP A 120 -4.01 -3.91 11.16
N TRP A 121 -5.01 -4.27 11.96
CA TRP A 121 -5.38 -3.56 13.16
C TRP A 121 -4.34 -3.76 14.26
N HIS A 122 -4.01 -2.70 14.99
CA HIS A 122 -3.23 -2.81 16.22
C HIS A 122 -4.02 -3.59 17.28
N ASP A 123 -3.31 -4.26 18.18
CA ASP A 123 -3.91 -5.13 19.21
C ASP A 123 -4.90 -4.38 20.11
N ASN A 124 -4.69 -3.08 20.29
CA ASN A 124 -5.53 -2.19 21.09
C ASN A 124 -6.74 -1.60 20.33
N ALA A 125 -6.95 -1.94 19.05
CA ALA A 125 -8.12 -1.48 18.33
C ALA A 125 -9.39 -2.01 19.01
N PRO A 126 -10.38 -1.15 19.30
CA PRO A 126 -11.66 -1.56 19.90
C PRO A 126 -12.33 -2.67 19.08
N LEU A 127 -13.05 -3.57 19.74
CA LEU A 127 -13.73 -4.68 19.05
C LEU A 127 -14.78 -4.15 18.06
N GLU A 128 -15.47 -3.08 18.41
CA GLU A 128 -16.46 -2.42 17.57
C GLU A 128 -15.86 -1.99 16.22
N VAL A 129 -14.61 -1.49 16.24
CA VAL A 129 -13.89 -1.13 15.01
C VAL A 129 -13.60 -2.37 14.16
N LYS A 130 -13.17 -3.47 14.79
CA LYS A 130 -12.84 -4.72 14.09
C LYS A 130 -14.08 -5.45 13.55
N ASP A 131 -15.23 -5.23 14.17
CA ASP A 131 -16.52 -5.80 13.75
C ASP A 131 -17.15 -5.02 12.59
N GLU A 132 -16.93 -3.70 12.52
CA GLU A 132 -17.46 -2.83 11.46
C GLU A 132 -16.52 -2.74 10.24
N LEU A 133 -15.21 -2.74 10.46
CA LEU A 133 -14.19 -2.54 9.44
C LEU A 133 -13.20 -3.69 9.42
N TRP A 134 -12.80 -4.12 8.22
CA TRP A 134 -11.89 -5.24 8.04
C TRP A 134 -10.73 -4.88 7.12
N VAL A 135 -9.68 -5.67 7.23
CA VAL A 135 -8.58 -5.66 6.25
C VAL A 135 -8.98 -6.52 5.08
N GLU A 136 -8.93 -5.98 3.88
CA GLU A 136 -9.18 -6.72 2.65
C GLU A 136 -7.92 -6.85 1.80
N THR A 137 -7.84 -7.99 1.10
CA THR A 137 -6.86 -8.23 0.04
C THR A 137 -7.64 -8.35 -1.26
N VAL A 138 -7.38 -7.47 -2.22
CA VAL A 138 -8.02 -7.46 -3.54
C VAL A 138 -6.98 -7.70 -4.62
N ASN A 139 -7.37 -8.34 -5.73
CA ASN A 139 -6.47 -8.50 -6.86
C ASN A 139 -6.39 -7.18 -7.66
N VAL A 140 -5.24 -6.91 -8.29
CA VAL A 140 -5.04 -5.63 -9.02
C VAL A 140 -5.91 -5.50 -10.27
N ASP A 141 -6.34 -6.60 -10.86
CA ASP A 141 -7.25 -6.65 -12.02
C ASP A 141 -8.70 -6.32 -11.66
N GLU A 142 -9.06 -6.42 -10.38
CA GLU A 142 -10.35 -5.99 -9.84
C GLU A 142 -10.39 -4.47 -9.55
N VAL A 143 -9.25 -3.77 -9.70
CA VAL A 143 -9.17 -2.32 -9.46
C VAL A 143 -9.80 -1.57 -10.63
N GLU A 144 -10.72 -0.68 -10.29
CA GLU A 144 -11.41 0.20 -11.25
C GLU A 144 -10.45 0.91 -12.19
N GLY A 145 -10.81 0.98 -13.47
CA GLY A 145 -10.02 1.65 -14.49
C GLY A 145 -8.76 0.91 -14.94
N ALA A 146 -8.54 -0.33 -14.48
CA ALA A 146 -7.41 -1.16 -14.89
C ALA A 146 -6.05 -0.45 -14.74
N VAL A 147 -5.90 0.32 -13.66
CA VAL A 147 -4.77 1.25 -13.46
C VAL A 147 -3.39 0.57 -13.35
N PHE A 148 -3.37 -0.76 -13.20
CA PHE A 148 -2.14 -1.57 -13.14
C PHE A 148 -1.81 -2.27 -14.47
N ASP A 149 -2.62 -2.11 -15.51
CA ASP A 149 -2.34 -2.71 -16.82
C ASP A 149 -1.01 -2.23 -17.38
N GLY A 150 -0.11 -3.17 -17.69
CA GLY A 150 1.25 -2.89 -18.16
C GLY A 150 2.19 -2.29 -17.11
N PHE A 151 1.76 -2.07 -15.87
CA PHE A 151 2.58 -1.44 -14.83
C PHE A 151 3.83 -2.28 -14.50
N GLU A 152 3.66 -3.60 -14.29
CA GLU A 152 4.78 -4.49 -14.00
C GLU A 152 5.79 -4.52 -15.16
N ASP A 153 5.29 -4.54 -16.39
CA ASP A 153 6.12 -4.55 -17.59
C ASP A 153 6.95 -3.27 -17.68
N ALA A 154 6.30 -2.12 -17.55
CA ALA A 154 6.96 -0.82 -17.53
C ALA A 154 8.01 -0.74 -16.40
N TRP A 155 7.70 -1.24 -15.21
CA TRP A 155 8.65 -1.25 -14.10
C TRP A 155 9.93 -2.06 -14.41
N PHE A 156 9.80 -3.23 -15.03
CA PHE A 156 10.96 -4.01 -15.47
C PHE A 156 11.71 -3.34 -16.62
N ASP A 157 10.99 -2.76 -17.58
CA ASP A 157 11.57 -2.11 -18.76
C ASP A 157 12.36 -0.84 -18.37
N GLU A 158 11.94 -0.15 -17.30
CA GLU A 158 12.65 0.97 -16.66
C GLU A 158 13.78 0.52 -15.69
N GLY A 159 14.15 -0.76 -15.72
CA GLY A 159 15.31 -1.28 -14.99
C GLY A 159 15.01 -1.81 -13.58
N GLY A 160 13.75 -2.07 -13.26
CA GLY A 160 13.32 -2.72 -12.02
C GLY A 160 14.01 -4.06 -11.78
N ARG A 161 14.43 -4.31 -10.53
CA ARG A 161 15.11 -5.55 -10.11
C ARG A 161 14.55 -6.08 -8.79
N ILE A 162 14.43 -7.41 -8.71
CA ILE A 162 14.03 -8.13 -7.51
C ILE A 162 15.30 -8.61 -6.80
N GLY A 163 15.43 -8.27 -5.53
CA GLY A 163 16.65 -8.53 -4.79
C GLY A 163 17.84 -7.71 -5.32
N GLY A 164 18.75 -7.38 -4.43
CA GLY A 164 19.95 -6.63 -4.79
C GLY A 164 20.18 -5.49 -3.82
N TRP A 165 21.32 -5.57 -3.16
CA TRP A 165 22.03 -4.43 -2.61
C TRP A 165 23.14 -4.06 -3.57
#